data_AF-A0A1S1LW97-F1
#
_entry.id   AF-A0A1S1LW97-F1
#
_cell.length_a   1.000
_cell.length_b   1.000
_cell.length_c   1.000
_cell.angle_alpha   90.00
_cell.angle_beta   90.00
_cell.angle_gamma   90.00
#
_symmetry.space_group_name_H-M   'P 1'
#
loop_
_entity.id
_entity.type
_entity.pdbx_description
1 polymer ?
#
loop_
_entity_poly.entity_id
_entity_poly.type
_entity_poly.pdbx_seq_one_letter_code
_entity_poly.pdbx_strand_id
1 'polypeptide(L)'
;MNPTAIVILALVLAIVCGAISAAIARSNGRSAVSYFVLGFVFGVFGVLITAVVGRSTAPPKGWGSVDCPRCNTRQNVQLSDDEFQCYNCNYAAPTDRY
;
A
#
# COMPACT_ATOMS: atom_id res chain seq x y z
N MET A 1 3.59 12.41 38.52
CA MET A 1 2.52 11.87 37.64
C MET A 1 2.42 10.37 37.91
N ASN A 2 1.20 9.85 38.12
CA ASN A 2 1.00 8.43 38.37
C ASN A 2 1.40 7.61 37.12
N PRO A 3 2.14 6.50 37.25
CA PRO A 3 2.60 5.72 36.09
C PRO A 3 1.42 5.22 35.24
N THR A 4 0.30 4.90 35.86
CA THR A 4 -0.95 4.55 35.20
C THR A 4 -1.50 5.68 34.33
N ALA A 5 -1.47 6.93 34.82
CA ALA A 5 -1.91 8.09 34.06
C ALA A 5 -1.01 8.36 32.84
N ILE A 6 0.30 8.13 32.96
CA ILE A 6 1.24 8.27 31.84
C ILE A 6 0.94 7.24 30.74
N VAL A 7 0.72 5.98 31.12
CA VAL A 7 0.38 4.91 30.17
C VAL A 7 -0.94 5.20 29.46
N ILE A 8 -1.96 5.63 30.19
CA ILE A 8 -3.26 5.99 29.60
C ILE A 8 -3.09 7.14 28.60
N LEU A 9 -2.38 8.20 28.96
CA LEU A 9 -2.13 9.33 28.08
C LEU A 9 -1.36 8.91 26.81
N ALA A 10 -0.33 8.07 26.95
CA ALA A 10 0.45 7.56 25.84
C ALA A 10 -0.41 6.71 24.88
N LEU A 11 -1.28 5.85 25.41
CA LEU A 11 -2.20 5.04 24.61
C LEU A 11 -3.22 5.90 23.86
N VAL A 12 -3.79 6.92 24.51
CA VAL A 12 -4.71 7.85 23.86
C VAL A 12 -4.01 8.57 22.71
N LEU A 13 -2.80 9.09 22.94
CA LEU A 13 -2.01 9.75 21.89
C LEU A 13 -1.67 8.81 20.73
N ALA A 14 -1.29 7.57 21.02
CA ALA A 14 -1.01 6.56 20.01
C ALA A 14 -2.24 6.24 19.16
N ILE A 15 -3.41 6.07 19.79
CA ILE A 15 -4.68 5.81 19.09
C ILE A 15 -5.05 6.99 18.19
N VAL A 16 -4.92 8.22 18.68
CA VAL A 16 -5.21 9.44 17.90
C VAL A 16 -4.27 9.55 16.70
N CYS A 17 -2.96 9.34 16.89
CA CYS A 17 -1.98 9.36 15.80
C CYS A 17 -2.29 8.28 14.76
N GLY A 18 -2.57 7.05 15.20
CA GLY A 18 -2.99 5.95 14.32
C GLY A 18 -4.25 6.29 13.53
N ALA A 19 -5.27 6.85 14.17
CA ALA A 19 -6.52 7.22 13.50
C ALA A 19 -6.31 8.30 12.42
N ILE A 20 -5.49 9.32 12.70
CA ILE A 20 -5.14 10.37 11.74
C ILE A 20 -4.39 9.78 10.54
N SER A 21 -3.36 8.96 10.79
CA SER A 21 -2.62 8.28 9.71
C SER A 21 -3.54 7.39 8.87
N ALA A 22 -4.43 6.63 9.49
CA ALA A 22 -5.39 5.77 8.78
C ALA A 22 -6.33 6.58 7.86
N ALA A 23 -6.82 7.73 8.34
CA ALA A 23 -7.69 8.62 7.57
C ALA A 23 -6.98 9.21 6.34
N ILE A 24 -5.73 9.69 6.51
CA ILE A 24 -4.92 10.23 5.40
C ILE A 24 -4.59 9.11 4.39
N ALA A 25 -4.19 7.93 4.86
CA ALA A 25 -3.87 6.83 3.97
C ALA A 25 -5.07 6.37 3.13
N ARG A 26 -6.26 6.32 3.75
CA ARG A 26 -7.50 5.95 3.06
C ARG A 26 -7.86 6.94 1.95
N SER A 27 -7.73 8.24 2.18
CA SER A 27 -7.99 9.26 1.15
C SER A 27 -6.94 9.25 0.03
N ASN A 28 -5.77 8.66 0.31
CA ASN A 28 -4.69 8.42 -0.66
C ASN A 28 -4.76 7.06 -1.37
N GLY A 29 -5.82 6.27 -1.17
CA GLY A 29 -5.97 4.95 -1.81
C GLY A 29 -4.98 3.90 -1.32
N ARG A 30 -4.47 4.06 -0.09
CA ARG A 30 -3.55 3.11 0.56
C ARG A 30 -4.28 2.35 1.68
N SER A 31 -3.67 1.25 2.14
CA SER A 31 -4.25 0.42 3.20
C SER A 31 -4.38 1.19 4.51
N ALA A 32 -5.61 1.46 4.96
CA ALA A 32 -5.85 2.20 6.20
C ALA A 32 -5.26 1.49 7.43
N VAL A 33 -5.26 0.15 7.43
CA VAL A 33 -4.79 -0.67 8.57
C VAL A 33 -3.27 -0.57 8.74
N SER A 34 -2.50 -0.64 7.66
CA SER A 34 -1.03 -0.57 7.78
C SER A 34 -0.58 0.81 8.25
N TYR A 35 -1.23 1.87 7.78
CA TYR A 35 -0.91 3.24 8.20
C TYR A 35 -1.48 3.58 9.58
N PHE A 36 -2.55 2.94 10.04
CA PHE A 36 -2.98 2.99 11.45
C PHE A 36 -1.85 2.52 12.37
N VAL A 37 -1.30 1.33 12.09
CA VAL A 37 -0.21 0.75 12.89
C VAL A 37 1.02 1.65 12.86
N LEU A 38 1.34 2.24 11.71
CA LEU A 38 2.44 3.19 11.58
C LEU A 38 2.27 4.41 12.50
N GLY A 39 1.08 5.04 12.49
CA GLY A 39 0.76 6.17 13.36
C GLY A 39 0.68 5.79 14.84
N PHE A 40 0.21 4.58 15.16
CA PHE A 40 0.11 4.09 16.53
C PHE A 40 1.50 3.83 17.16
N VAL A 41 2.41 3.21 16.41
CA VAL A 41 3.74 2.83 16.93
C VAL A 41 4.70 4.03 16.94
N PHE A 42 4.71 4.84 15.88
CA PHE A 42 5.65 5.96 15.74
C PHE A 42 5.07 7.32 16.19
N GLY A 43 3.80 7.35 16.61
CA GLY A 43 3.11 8.56 17.06
C GLY A 43 3.09 9.65 15.97
N VAL A 44 3.50 10.85 16.36
CA VAL A 44 3.52 12.03 15.48
C VAL A 44 4.40 11.82 14.25
N PHE A 45 5.53 11.11 14.37
CA PHE A 45 6.38 10.80 13.22
C PHE A 45 5.67 9.92 12.19
N GLY A 46 4.85 8.96 12.65
CA GLY A 46 4.02 8.14 11.77
C GLY A 46 3.00 8.97 10.99
N VAL A 47 2.42 10.01 11.62
CA VAL A 47 1.52 10.97 10.97
C VAL A 47 2.27 11.78 9.91
N LEU A 48 3.44 12.33 10.22
CA LEU A 48 4.25 13.10 9.27
C LEU A 48 4.64 12.26 8.04
N ILE A 49 5.09 11.02 8.25
CA ILE A 49 5.40 10.09 7.15
C ILE A 49 4.16 9.85 6.29
N THR A 50 3.00 9.63 6.92
CA THR A 50 1.76 9.37 6.18
C THR A 50 1.32 10.60 5.38
N ALA A 51 1.55 11.81 5.89
CA ALA A 51 1.19 13.06 5.23
C ALA A 51 2.04 13.36 3.99
N VAL A 52 3.33 12.98 3.99
CA VAL A 52 4.22 13.17 2.83
C VAL A 52 4.10 12.07 1.79
N VAL A 53 3.56 10.91 2.16
CA VAL A 53 3.30 9.83 1.22
C VAL A 53 2.18 10.25 0.26
N GLY A 54 2.56 10.48 -1.00
CA GLY A 54 1.64 10.83 -2.07
C GLY A 54 0.57 9.76 -2.32
N ARG A 55 -0.46 10.17 -3.07
CA ARG A 55 -1.53 9.28 -3.53
C ARG A 55 -0.96 8.02 -4.15
N SER A 56 -1.58 6.89 -3.86
CA SER A 56 -1.35 5.68 -4.61
C SER A 56 -1.77 5.96 -6.05
N THR A 57 -0.81 5.96 -6.97
CA THR A 57 -1.12 5.92 -8.40
C THR A 57 -1.67 4.53 -8.67
N ALA A 58 -3.00 4.43 -8.78
CA ALA A 58 -3.58 3.23 -9.36
C ALA A 58 -2.87 2.97 -10.70
N PRO A 59 -2.61 1.70 -11.06
CA PRO A 59 -2.10 1.39 -12.39
C PRO A 59 -3.01 2.05 -13.44
N PRO A 60 -2.45 2.54 -14.57
CA PRO A 60 -3.26 3.17 -15.61
C PRO A 60 -4.39 2.23 -16.03
N LYS A 61 -5.54 2.78 -16.42
CA LYS A 61 -6.68 1.95 -16.87
C LYS A 61 -6.20 0.99 -17.97
N GLY A 62 -6.59 -0.28 -17.87
CA GLY A 62 -6.16 -1.32 -18.80
C GLY A 62 -4.81 -1.94 -18.48
N TRP A 63 -4.15 -1.58 -17.37
CA TRP A 63 -2.99 -2.31 -16.87
C TRP A 63 -3.39 -3.30 -15.79
N GLY A 64 -2.87 -4.51 -15.88
CA GLY A 64 -3.07 -5.59 -14.91
C GLY A 64 -1.74 -6.19 -14.47
N SER A 65 -1.73 -6.86 -13.32
CA SER A 65 -0.58 -7.65 -12.87
C SER A 65 -0.82 -9.11 -13.22
N VAL A 66 0.06 -9.69 -14.03
CA VAL A 66 -0.01 -11.09 -14.45
C VAL A 66 1.26 -11.82 -14.03
N ASP A 67 1.12 -13.10 -13.71
CA ASP A 67 2.25 -13.97 -13.38
C ASP A 67 2.62 -14.79 -14.64
N CYS A 68 3.89 -14.76 -15.05
CA CYS A 68 4.35 -15.49 -16.24
C CYS A 68 4.19 -17.01 -16.04
N PRO A 69 3.52 -17.75 -16.94
CA PRO A 69 3.27 -19.19 -16.76
C PRO A 69 4.55 -20.05 -16.90
N ARG A 70 5.65 -19.48 -17.40
CA ARG A 70 6.92 -20.19 -17.58
C ARG A 70 7.89 -20.01 -16.41
N CYS A 71 8.07 -18.79 -15.93
CA CYS A 71 9.05 -18.47 -14.88
C CYS A 71 8.46 -17.87 -13.60
N ASN A 72 7.13 -17.76 -13.50
CA ASN A 72 6.40 -17.22 -12.35
C ASN A 72 6.79 -15.78 -11.96
N THR A 73 7.35 -15.02 -12.88
CA THR A 73 7.66 -13.61 -12.67
C THR A 73 6.37 -12.78 -12.76
N ARG A 74 6.05 -12.04 -11.70
CA ARG A 74 4.97 -11.07 -11.67
C ARG A 74 5.36 -9.80 -12.42
N GLN A 75 4.53 -9.36 -13.33
CA GLN A 75 4.77 -8.14 -14.12
C GLN A 75 3.47 -7.41 -14.40
N ASN A 76 3.58 -6.11 -14.66
CA ASN A 76 2.44 -5.32 -15.09
C ASN A 76 2.42 -5.29 -16.62
N VAL A 77 1.29 -5.65 -17.21
CA VAL A 77 1.08 -5.71 -18.65
C VAL A 77 -0.17 -4.92 -19.01
N GLN A 78 -0.26 -4.52 -20.28
CA GLN A 78 -1.47 -3.91 -20.80
C GLN A 78 -2.45 -5.03 -21.17
N LEU A 79 -3.59 -5.10 -20.47
CA LEU A 79 -4.66 -6.08 -20.67
C LEU A 79 -5.38 -5.91 -22.02
N SER A 80 -5.14 -4.81 -22.74
CA SER A 80 -5.67 -4.59 -24.08
C SER A 80 -4.89 -5.32 -25.18
N ASP A 81 -3.63 -5.67 -24.91
CA ASP A 81 -2.81 -6.39 -25.87
C ASP A 81 -3.21 -7.87 -25.83
N ASP A 82 -3.23 -8.58 -26.95
CA ASP A 82 -3.60 -10.02 -26.96
C ASP A 82 -2.50 -10.91 -26.34
N GLU A 83 -1.26 -10.43 -26.33
CA GLU A 83 -0.10 -11.13 -25.81
C GLU A 83 0.83 -10.19 -25.04
N PHE A 84 1.51 -10.71 -24.03
CA PHE A 84 2.58 -10.02 -23.32
C PHE A 84 3.91 -10.78 -23.44
N GLN A 85 5.01 -10.03 -23.50
CA GLN A 85 6.37 -10.56 -23.46
C GLN A 85 6.90 -10.49 -22.02
N CYS A 86 7.32 -11.64 -21.47
CA CYS A 86 7.90 -11.66 -20.13
C CYS A 86 9.29 -11.02 -20.10
N TYR A 87 9.47 -9.95 -19.31
CA TYR A 87 10.76 -9.25 -19.24
C TYR A 87 11.92 -10.09 -18.71
N ASN A 88 11.63 -11.18 -17.97
CA ASN A 88 12.65 -12.02 -17.34
C ASN A 88 13.09 -13.19 -18.24
N CYS A 89 12.14 -13.88 -18.89
CA CYS A 89 12.44 -15.08 -19.68
C CYS A 89 12.14 -14.96 -21.19
N ASN A 90 11.69 -13.80 -21.66
CA ASN A 90 11.30 -13.51 -23.05
C ASN A 90 10.24 -14.47 -23.62
N TYR A 91 9.45 -15.10 -22.74
CA TYR A 91 8.32 -15.94 -23.15
C TYR A 91 7.12 -15.04 -23.50
N ALA A 92 6.54 -15.25 -24.68
CA ALA A 92 5.28 -14.64 -25.09
C ALA A 92 4.10 -15.50 -24.59
N ALA A 93 3.13 -14.87 -23.95
CA ALA A 93 1.93 -15.52 -23.43
C ALA A 93 0.69 -14.66 -23.69
N PRO A 94 -0.48 -15.28 -23.89
CA PRO A 94 -1.71 -14.52 -24.09
C PRO A 94 -2.16 -13.84 -22.79
N THR A 95 -2.72 -12.64 -22.91
CA THR A 95 -3.22 -11.82 -21.80
C THR A 95 -4.65 -12.19 -21.39
N ASP A 96 -5.43 -12.78 -22.29
CA ASP A 96 -6.87 -13.12 -22.14
C ASP A 96 -7.20 -14.09 -21.00
N ARG A 97 -6.17 -14.73 -20.43
CA ARG A 97 -6.29 -15.67 -19.31
C ARG A 97 -6.36 -15.00 -17.94
N TYR A 98 -6.29 -13.67 -17.86
CA TYR A 98 -6.15 -12.90 -16.62
C TYR A 98 -7.03 -11.64 -16.61
#